data_AF-A0A1H3U7U2-F1
#
_entry.id   AF-A0A1H3U7U2-F1
#
_cell.length_a   1.000
_cell.length_b   1.000
_cell.length_c   1.000
_cell.angle_alpha   90.00
_cell.angle_beta   90.00
_cell.angle_gamma   90.00
#
_symmetry.space_group_name_H-M   'P 1'
#
loop_
_entity.id
_entity.type
_entity.pdbx_description
1 polymer ?
#
loop_
_entity_poly.entity_id
_entity_poly.type
_entity_poly.pdbx_seq_one_letter_code
_entity_poly.pdbx_strand_id
1 'polypeptide(L)'
;MGQSSESRVEQPQENIEVSLAAEKVELEAWLDLFEAAPVHVRAAFDLASTRIGAMGLLASRGIPITEFNRVMGVNTATLSEADSEFESSRW
;
A
#
# COMPACT_ATOMS: atom_id res chain seq x y z
N MET A 1 47.30 13.23 -25.55
CA MET A 1 46.32 12.13 -25.48
C MET A 1 45.84 12.06 -24.05
N GLY A 2 44.69 12.66 -23.75
CA GLY A 2 44.14 12.76 -22.40
C GLY A 2 43.40 11.47 -22.04
N GLN A 3 43.78 10.85 -20.93
CA GLN A 3 42.99 9.80 -20.31
C GLN A 3 41.93 10.49 -19.45
N SER A 4 40.68 10.46 -19.92
CA SER A 4 39.53 10.86 -19.14
C SER A 4 39.28 9.80 -18.06
N SER A 5 39.61 10.14 -16.82
CA SER A 5 39.29 9.36 -15.63
C SER A 5 37.80 9.50 -15.34
N GLU A 6 36.96 8.65 -15.91
CA GLU A 6 35.58 8.50 -15.44
C GLU A 6 35.61 7.91 -14.03
N SER A 7 35.39 8.77 -13.03
CA SER A 7 35.13 8.36 -11.66
C SER A 7 33.81 7.58 -11.65
N ARG A 8 33.91 6.26 -11.55
CA ARG A 8 32.77 5.37 -11.32
C ARG A 8 32.10 5.80 -10.01
N VAL A 9 30.94 6.44 -10.12
CA VAL A 9 30.07 6.74 -8.97
C VAL A 9 29.60 5.40 -8.43
N GLU A 10 30.17 4.96 -7.31
CA GLU A 10 29.64 3.81 -6.56
C GLU A 10 28.28 4.21 -6.02
N GLN A 11 27.22 3.60 -6.55
CA GLN A 11 25.89 3.75 -5.98
C GLN A 11 25.92 3.21 -4.54
N PRO A 12 25.34 3.93 -3.56
CA PRO A 12 25.32 3.45 -2.20
C PRO A 12 24.60 2.10 -2.18
N GLN A 13 25.31 1.06 -1.74
CA GLN A 13 24.69 -0.24 -1.49
C GLN A 13 23.66 -0.03 -0.38
N GLU A 14 22.38 -0.05 -0.75
CA GLU A 14 21.28 -0.05 0.21
C GLU A 14 21.45 -1.25 1.14
N ASN A 15 21.60 -0.97 2.44
CA ASN A 15 21.63 -2.02 3.44
C ASN A 15 20.19 -2.53 3.62
N ILE A 16 19.92 -3.71 3.06
CA ILE A 16 18.60 -4.36 3.07
C ILE A 16 18.08 -4.50 4.50
N GLU A 17 18.93 -4.84 5.48
CA GLU A 17 18.52 -5.00 6.87
C GLU A 17 18.02 -3.69 7.48
N VAL A 18 18.72 -2.58 7.18
CA VAL A 18 18.34 -1.24 7.63
C VAL A 18 17.03 -0.80 6.97
N SER A 19 16.86 -1.11 5.68
CA SER A 19 15.66 -0.76 4.92
C SER A 19 14.43 -1.50 5.49
N LEU A 20 14.54 -2.81 5.74
CA LEU A 20 13.47 -3.60 6.36
C LEU A 20 13.15 -3.14 7.79
N ALA A 21 14.17 -2.74 8.57
CA ALA A 21 13.95 -2.20 9.89
C ALA A 21 13.20 -0.85 9.84
N ALA A 22 13.53 0.01 8.86
CA ALA A 22 12.84 1.28 8.63
C ALA A 22 11.38 1.06 8.22
N GLU A 23 11.12 0.17 7.26
CA GLU A 23 9.75 -0.20 6.83
C GLU A 23 8.89 -0.67 8.00
N LYS A 24 9.47 -1.48 8.90
CA LYS A 24 8.77 -1.92 10.11
C LYS A 24 8.44 -0.74 11.03
N VAL A 25 9.39 0.15 11.30
CA VAL A 25 9.15 1.32 12.15
C VAL A 25 8.10 2.25 11.56
N GLU A 26 8.12 2.45 10.24
CA GLU A 26 7.12 3.25 9.54
C GLU A 26 5.72 2.65 9.67
N LEU A 27 5.58 1.33 9.50
CA LEU A 27 4.30 0.63 9.68
C LEU A 27 3.72 0.86 11.07
N GLU A 28 4.54 0.71 12.11
CA GLU A 28 4.14 0.92 13.50
C GLU A 28 3.71 2.38 13.73
N ALA A 29 4.50 3.34 13.22
CA ALA A 29 4.20 4.77 13.37
C ALA A 29 2.87 5.16 12.69
N TRP A 30 2.55 4.58 11.54
CA TRP A 30 1.27 4.83 10.87
C TRP A 30 0.08 4.26 11.64
N LEU A 31 0.22 3.06 12.20
CA LEU A 31 -0.81 2.45 13.03
C LEU A 31 -1.08 3.29 14.29
N ASP A 32 0.00 3.73 14.96
CA ASP A 32 -0.08 4.61 16.13
C ASP A 32 -0.75 5.94 15.77
N LEU A 33 -0.46 6.52 14.59
CA LEU A 33 -1.10 7.75 14.14
C LEU A 33 -2.62 7.60 13.98
N PHE A 34 -3.09 6.51 13.39
CA PHE A 34 -4.52 6.23 13.23
C PHE A 34 -5.19 5.98 14.58
N GLU A 35 -4.52 5.28 15.49
CA GLU A 35 -5.03 5.00 16.84
C GLU A 35 -5.01 6.23 17.75
N ALA A 36 -4.08 7.16 17.56
CA ALA A 36 -3.99 8.39 18.33
C ALA A 36 -4.91 9.51 17.81
N ALA A 37 -5.48 9.36 16.62
CA ALA A 37 -6.30 10.39 15.99
C ALA A 37 -7.47 10.83 16.92
N PRO A 38 -7.74 12.13 17.09
CA PRO A 38 -8.88 12.56 17.89
C PRO A 38 -10.21 11.99 17.38
N VAL A 39 -11.17 11.73 18.28
CA VAL A 39 -12.46 11.09 17.93
C VAL A 39 -13.17 11.79 16.77
N HIS A 40 -13.18 13.13 16.76
CA HIS A 40 -13.81 13.91 15.69
C HIS A 40 -13.09 13.76 14.34
N VAL A 41 -11.76 13.61 14.34
CA VAL A 41 -10.98 13.37 13.12
C VAL A 41 -11.26 11.96 12.59
N ARG A 42 -11.28 10.95 13.48
CA ARG A 42 -11.63 9.57 13.10
C ARG A 42 -13.01 9.51 12.47
N ALA A 43 -14.00 10.18 13.07
CA ALA A 43 -15.36 10.21 12.53
C ALA A 43 -15.45 10.96 11.19
N ALA A 44 -14.73 12.07 11.03
CA ALA A 44 -14.77 12.88 9.81
C ALA A 44 -14.16 12.17 8.59
N PHE A 45 -13.06 11.42 8.81
CA PHE A 45 -12.32 10.74 7.74
C PHE A 45 -12.54 9.23 7.70
N ASP A 46 -13.41 8.72 8.57
CA ASP A 46 -13.70 7.29 8.74
C ASP A 46 -12.40 6.47 8.89
N LEU A 47 -11.52 6.96 9.77
CA LEU A 47 -10.22 6.34 10.00
C LEU A 47 -10.41 5.03 10.75
N ALA A 48 -9.91 3.95 10.16
CA ALA A 48 -9.82 2.65 10.80
C ALA A 48 -8.42 2.07 10.58
N SER A 49 -7.90 1.40 11.60
CA SER A 49 -6.68 0.61 11.50
C SER A 49 -6.89 -0.75 12.15
N THR A 50 -6.23 -1.77 11.62
CA THR A 50 -6.22 -3.11 12.23
C THR A 50 -4.94 -3.86 11.88
N ARG A 51 -4.66 -4.94 12.62
CA ARG A 51 -3.57 -5.85 12.32
C ARG A 51 -4.12 -7.20 11.89
N ILE A 52 -3.55 -7.74 10.82
CA ILE A 52 -3.79 -9.11 10.36
C ILE A 52 -2.44 -9.81 10.25
N GLY A 53 -2.10 -10.60 11.27
CA GLY A 53 -0.76 -11.21 11.37
C GLY A 53 0.32 -10.13 11.45
N ALA A 54 1.27 -10.16 10.52
CA ALA A 54 2.36 -9.18 10.42
C ALA A 54 1.99 -7.93 9.57
N MET A 55 0.78 -7.88 9.02
CA MET A 55 0.32 -6.76 8.18
C MET A 55 -0.45 -5.75 9.02
N GLY A 56 -0.13 -4.46 8.84
CA GLY A 56 -0.97 -3.35 9.29
C GLY A 56 -1.89 -2.90 8.16
N LEU A 57 -3.18 -2.78 8.46
CA LEU A 57 -4.18 -2.27 7.55
C LEU A 57 -4.64 -0.91 8.01
N LEU A 58 -4.69 0.04 7.07
CA LEU A 58 -5.12 1.40 7.28
C LEU A 58 -6.24 1.68 6.27
N ALA A 59 -7.37 2.20 6.76
CA ALA A 59 -8.51 2.56 5.94
C ALA A 59 -8.98 3.97 6.29
N SER A 60 -9.31 4.73 5.25
CA SER A 60 -9.91 6.05 5.36
C SER A 60 -10.79 6.29 4.15
N ARG A 61 -11.89 7.03 4.32
CA ARG A 61 -12.72 7.50 3.21
C ARG A 61 -11.98 8.38 2.20
N GLY A 62 -10.83 8.94 2.59
CA GLY A 62 -9.98 9.71 1.68
C GLY A 62 -9.18 8.86 0.69
N ILE A 63 -9.06 7.55 0.93
CA ILE A 63 -8.33 6.64 0.04
C ILE A 63 -9.26 6.20 -1.09
N PRO A 64 -8.92 6.45 -2.37
CA PRO A 64 -9.73 5.96 -3.49
C PRO A 64 -9.90 4.44 -3.41
N ILE A 65 -11.13 3.95 -3.60
CA ILE A 65 -11.45 2.53 -3.46
C ILE A 65 -10.63 1.62 -4.38
N THR A 66 -10.20 2.13 -5.54
CA THR A 66 -9.30 1.43 -6.47
C THR A 66 -7.92 1.18 -5.87
N GLU A 67 -7.38 2.16 -5.14
CA GLU A 67 -6.07 2.04 -4.48
C GLU A 67 -6.17 1.16 -3.24
N PHE A 68 -7.25 1.28 -2.47
CA PHE A 68 -7.54 0.37 -1.37
C PHE A 68 -7.61 -1.09 -1.85
N ASN A 69 -8.41 -1.38 -2.88
CA ASN A 69 -8.57 -2.73 -3.43
C ASN A 69 -7.26 -3.30 -3.99
N ARG A 70 -6.44 -2.46 -4.64
CA ARG A 70 -5.11 -2.85 -5.15
C ARG A 70 -4.20 -3.31 -4.00
N VAL A 71 -4.11 -2.52 -2.93
CA VAL A 71 -3.27 -2.85 -1.75
C VAL A 71 -3.78 -4.12 -1.05
N MET A 72 -5.10 -4.28 -0.95
CA MET A 72 -5.71 -5.43 -0.29
C MET A 72 -5.70 -6.72 -1.13
N GLY A 73 -5.23 -6.69 -2.37
CA GLY A 73 -5.28 -7.84 -3.28
C GLY A 73 -6.72 -8.27 -3.61
N VAL A 74 -7.71 -7.42 -3.37
CA VAL A 74 -9.11 -7.63 -3.74
C VAL A 74 -9.20 -7.33 -5.23
N ASN A 75 -8.86 -8.32 -6.06
CA ASN A 75 -8.73 -8.11 -7.49
C ASN A 75 -10.09 -7.83 -8.14
N THR A 76 -10.11 -6.74 -8.90
CA THR A 76 -10.93 -6.34 -10.05
C THR A 76 -11.23 -7.42 -11.11
N ALA A 77 -10.95 -8.70 -10.85
CA ALA A 77 -11.25 -9.82 -11.74
C ALA A 77 -12.73 -10.22 -11.72
N THR A 78 -13.51 -9.79 -10.72
CA THR A 78 -14.96 -10.06 -10.64
C THR A 78 -15.82 -9.17 -11.54
N LEU A 79 -15.22 -8.22 -12.29
CA LEU A 79 -15.93 -7.57 -13.41
C LEU A 79 -15.83 -8.38 -14.73
N SER A 80 -15.16 -9.53 -14.75
CA SER A 80 -15.12 -10.41 -15.93
C SER A 80 -16.24 -11.47 -15.93
N GLU A 81 -16.88 -11.76 -14.80
CA GLU A 81 -17.99 -12.74 -14.75
C GLU A 81 -19.31 -12.13 -15.24
N ALA A 82 -19.45 -10.80 -15.19
CA ALA A 82 -20.60 -10.09 -15.75
C ALA A 82 -20.67 -10.13 -17.29
N ASP A 83 -19.56 -10.44 -17.98
CA ASP A 83 -19.54 -10.59 -19.44
C ASP A 83 -19.77 -12.05 -19.89
N SER A 84 -19.73 -13.03 -18.99
CA SER A 84 -19.91 -14.46 -19.36
C SER A 84 -21.31 -15.01 -19.06
N GLU A 85 -22.03 -14.47 -18.08
CA GLU A 85 -23.42 -14.91 -17.82
C GLU A 85 -24.46 -14.27 -18.75
N PHE A 86 -24.15 -13.11 -19.36
CA PHE A 86 -25.05 -12.46 -20.32
C PHE A 86 -25.10 -13.16 -21.68
N GLU A 87 -24.02 -13.81 -22.13
CA GLU A 87 -24.00 -14.58 -23.38
C GLU A 87 -24.56 -16.00 -23.22
N SER A 88 -24.40 -16.66 -22.07
CA SER A 88 -24.93 -18.01 -21.85
C SER A 88 -26.46 -18.05 -21.64
N SER A 89 -27.11 -16.89 -21.43
CA SER A 89 -28.58 -16.79 -21.35
C SER A 89 -29.23 -16.41 -22.69
N ARG A 90 -28.45 -16.37 -23.77
CA ARG A 90 -28.92 -16.05 -25.11
C ARG A 90 -28.54 -17.19 -26.07
N TRP A 91 -29.43 -18.19 -26.09
CA TRP A 91 -29.52 -19.38 -26.97
C TRP A 91 -28.98 -20.69 -26.40
#